data_AF-F9HAQ7-F1
#
_entry.id   AF-F9HAQ7-F1
#
_cell.length_a   1.000
_cell.length_b   1.000
_cell.length_c   1.000
_cell.angle_alpha   90.00
_cell.angle_beta   90.00
_cell.angle_gamma   90.00
#
_symmetry.space_group_name_H-M   'P 1'
#
loop_
_entity.id
_entity.type
_entity.pdbx_description
1 polymer ?
#
loop_
_entity_poly.entity_id
_entity_poly.type
_entity_poly.pdbx_seq_one_letter_code
_entity_poly.pdbx_strand_id
1 'polypeptide(L)'
;MPSEFQKALPVLEKIKEAGFEAYFVGGSVRDALLNRPIHDVDIATSSYPEETKQIFPRTADIGIEHGTVLVLDGDEEYEVTTFRTEDVYVDYRRPSAVSFVRSLEEDLKRRDFTVNAFALDETGEIVDLFYGLEDLEKQVLRAVGVASERFNEDALRIMRGFRFQASLGFELEPETFKAMKILTPLLEKISVERTFVEFDKLLLAPFWRRGLASMIESQAYDYLPDMASSQNKLNRLFDLETDFTFESSEQAWAALLWALEIENAQPFLKAWKTSRQFAKQVQDLLTILALREKGELSKRDCYRFDLALLLQAENLRQAQGKEVNPQAITETYQSLTIHDKKEIQINGGILIKEYGYQPGPDLGEILTEIEYAIVDGELENDRQAIHAYLREKK
;
A
#
# COMPACT_ATOMS: atom_id res chain seq x y z
N MET A 1 0.43 -12.37 27.61
CA MET A 1 0.38 -11.04 26.96
C MET A 1 1.67 -10.81 26.16
N PRO A 2 1.60 -10.57 24.84
CA PRO A 2 2.73 -10.15 24.00
C PRO A 2 3.56 -8.99 24.57
N SER A 3 4.82 -8.88 24.15
CA SER A 3 5.77 -7.88 24.68
C SER A 3 5.36 -6.44 24.40
N GLU A 4 4.69 -6.22 23.28
CA GLU A 4 4.19 -4.95 22.78
C GLU A 4 3.13 -4.40 23.72
N PHE A 5 2.19 -5.24 24.17
CA PHE A 5 1.22 -4.87 25.18
C PHE A 5 1.84 -4.69 26.57
N GLN A 6 2.86 -5.48 26.93
CA GLN A 6 3.57 -5.28 28.20
C GLN A 6 4.26 -3.91 28.27
N LYS A 7 4.84 -3.44 27.14
CA LYS A 7 5.41 -2.10 27.05
C LYS A 7 4.35 -1.00 27.22
N ALA A 8 3.16 -1.21 26.65
CA ALA A 8 2.05 -0.26 26.68
C ALA A 8 1.22 -0.31 27.98
N LEU A 9 1.39 -1.37 28.78
CA LEU A 9 0.65 -1.61 30.02
C LEU A 9 0.69 -0.44 31.01
N PRO A 10 1.83 0.25 31.24
CA PRO A 10 1.87 1.40 32.15
C PRO A 10 0.95 2.55 31.74
N VAL A 11 0.69 2.75 30.45
CA VAL A 11 -0.24 3.77 29.95
C VAL A 11 -1.66 3.39 30.34
N LEU A 12 -2.03 2.12 30.14
CA LEU A 12 -3.35 1.59 30.48
C LEU A 12 -3.61 1.63 31.99
N GLU A 13 -2.61 1.26 32.80
CA GLU A 13 -2.65 1.34 34.28
C GLU A 13 -2.83 2.77 34.78
N LYS A 14 -2.06 3.75 34.26
CA LYS A 14 -2.20 5.17 34.65
C LYS A 14 -3.60 5.73 34.39
N ILE A 15 -4.22 5.34 33.27
CA ILE A 15 -5.59 5.76 32.94
C ILE A 15 -6.59 5.17 33.94
N LYS A 16 -6.39 3.89 34.31
CA LYS A 16 -7.22 3.21 35.32
C LYS A 16 -7.06 3.77 36.72
N GLU A 17 -5.84 4.10 37.13
CA GLU A 17 -5.56 4.77 38.41
C GLU A 17 -6.23 6.14 38.52
N ALA A 18 -6.40 6.84 37.39
CA ALA A 18 -7.14 8.10 37.30
C ALA A 18 -8.68 7.93 37.34
N GLY A 19 -9.18 6.68 37.41
CA GLY A 19 -10.61 6.37 37.55
C GLY A 19 -11.36 6.15 36.23
N PHE A 20 -10.64 5.94 35.12
CA PHE A 20 -11.22 5.68 33.80
C PHE A 20 -11.00 4.24 33.34
N GLU A 21 -11.89 3.72 32.51
CA GLU A 21 -11.65 2.46 31.80
C GLU A 21 -10.66 2.64 30.65
N ALA A 22 -9.82 1.63 30.41
CA ALA A 22 -8.89 1.57 29.27
C ALA A 22 -8.62 0.13 28.87
N TYR A 23 -8.50 -0.12 27.56
CA TYR A 23 -8.28 -1.44 26.96
C TYR A 23 -7.37 -1.32 25.73
N PHE A 24 -6.56 -2.34 25.48
CA PHE A 24 -5.99 -2.53 24.14
C PHE A 24 -7.10 -3.01 23.20
N VAL A 25 -7.15 -2.50 21.97
CA VAL A 25 -8.28 -2.79 21.06
C VAL A 25 -7.83 -3.02 19.62
N GLY A 26 -8.74 -3.55 18.81
CA GLY A 26 -8.62 -3.54 17.35
C GLY A 26 -7.72 -4.63 16.78
N GLY A 27 -7.00 -4.28 15.72
CA GLY A 27 -6.19 -5.23 14.95
C GLY A 27 -5.06 -5.85 15.78
N SER A 28 -4.50 -5.09 16.72
CA SER A 28 -3.42 -5.56 17.60
C SER A 28 -3.84 -6.79 18.42
N VAL A 29 -5.06 -6.78 18.97
CA VAL A 29 -5.61 -7.89 19.76
C VAL A 29 -5.88 -9.10 18.87
N ARG A 30 -6.45 -8.90 17.68
CA ARG A 30 -6.64 -9.97 16.68
C ARG A 30 -5.31 -10.59 16.28
N ASP A 31 -4.31 -9.77 15.99
CA ASP A 31 -3.00 -10.22 15.51
C ASP A 31 -2.25 -10.96 16.62
N ALA A 32 -2.37 -10.52 17.88
CA ALA A 32 -1.92 -11.28 19.04
C ALA A 32 -2.56 -12.67 19.13
N LEU A 33 -3.89 -12.76 18.95
CA LEU A 33 -4.62 -14.03 18.97
C LEU A 33 -4.22 -14.97 17.82
N LEU A 34 -3.86 -14.42 16.68
CA LEU A 34 -3.39 -15.16 15.51
C LEU A 34 -1.87 -15.44 15.51
N ASN A 35 -1.14 -15.07 16.57
CA ASN A 35 0.32 -15.12 16.64
C ASN A 35 1.01 -14.41 15.45
N ARG A 36 0.46 -13.27 15.03
CA ARG A 36 1.02 -12.40 13.99
C ARG A 36 1.81 -11.27 14.64
N PRO A 37 2.79 -10.67 13.93
CA PRO A 37 3.48 -9.48 14.40
C PRO A 37 2.48 -8.36 14.71
N ILE A 38 2.64 -7.73 15.87
CA ILE A 38 1.87 -6.54 16.26
C ILE A 38 2.69 -5.33 15.83
N HIS A 39 2.14 -4.53 14.93
CA HIS A 39 2.83 -3.32 14.43
C HIS A 39 2.57 -2.13 15.36
N ASP A 40 1.30 -1.89 15.67
CA ASP A 40 0.85 -0.74 16.46
C ASP A 40 -0.09 -1.23 17.57
N VAL A 41 0.01 -0.62 18.76
CA VAL A 41 -0.86 -0.92 19.90
C VAL A 41 -1.83 0.26 20.10
N ASP A 42 -3.09 0.04 19.73
CA ASP A 42 -4.16 1.01 19.94
C ASP A 42 -4.77 0.85 21.34
N ILE A 43 -4.90 1.96 22.07
CA ILE A 43 -5.58 2.01 23.37
C ILE A 43 -6.91 2.75 23.21
N ALA A 44 -8.00 2.14 23.65
CA ALA A 44 -9.28 2.82 23.77
C ALA A 44 -9.65 3.04 25.24
N THR A 45 -10.24 4.19 25.54
CA THR A 45 -10.52 4.59 26.92
C THR A 45 -11.83 5.36 27.07
N SER A 46 -12.43 5.28 28.27
CA SER A 46 -13.53 6.14 28.66
C SER A 46 -13.13 7.59 28.95
N SER A 47 -11.83 7.91 29.08
CA SER A 47 -11.35 9.27 29.30
C SER A 47 -11.47 10.11 28.03
N TYR A 48 -12.00 11.32 28.16
CA TYR A 48 -12.12 12.27 27.07
C TYR A 48 -10.75 12.87 26.74
N PRO A 49 -10.52 13.44 25.55
CA PRO A 49 -9.19 13.89 25.16
C PRO A 49 -8.51 14.84 26.17
N GLU A 50 -9.27 15.78 26.73
CA GLU A 50 -8.77 16.70 27.75
C GLU A 50 -8.54 16.03 29.11
N GLU A 51 -9.27 14.97 29.44
CA GLU A 51 -9.03 14.14 30.63
C GLU A 51 -7.73 13.34 30.44
N THR A 52 -7.52 12.75 29.26
CA THR A 52 -6.28 12.04 28.90
C THR A 52 -5.06 12.96 29.01
N LYS A 53 -5.16 14.21 28.53
CA LYS A 53 -4.09 15.21 28.66
C LYS A 53 -3.79 15.64 30.10
N GLN A 54 -4.76 15.50 31.01
CA GLN A 54 -4.51 15.76 32.44
C GLN A 54 -3.75 14.60 33.09
N ILE A 55 -3.93 13.38 32.60
CA ILE A 55 -3.23 12.18 33.08
C ILE A 55 -1.77 12.17 32.59
N PHE A 56 -1.54 12.58 31.34
CA PHE A 56 -0.22 12.50 30.71
C PHE A 56 0.40 13.88 30.44
N PRO A 57 1.62 14.16 30.94
CA PRO A 57 2.26 15.47 30.76
C PRO A 57 2.79 15.71 29.35
N ARG A 58 3.05 14.64 28.57
CA ARG A 58 3.59 14.71 27.21
C ARG A 58 2.59 14.09 26.24
N THR A 59 1.86 14.94 25.51
CA THR A 59 0.86 14.51 24.53
C THR A 59 0.92 15.34 23.25
N ALA A 60 0.42 14.80 22.14
CA ALA A 60 0.22 15.53 20.90
C ALA A 60 -1.19 15.30 20.32
N ASP A 61 -1.75 16.35 19.72
CA ASP A 61 -3.10 16.32 19.12
C ASP A 61 -3.01 15.87 17.67
N ILE A 62 -3.13 14.56 17.43
CA ILE A 62 -3.08 13.98 16.08
C ILE A 62 -4.47 13.74 15.46
N GLY A 63 -5.53 13.75 16.28
CA GLY A 63 -6.89 13.44 15.84
C GLY A 63 -7.95 13.82 16.87
N ILE A 64 -7.81 14.98 17.52
CA ILE A 64 -8.67 15.35 18.66
C ILE A 64 -10.15 15.47 18.28
N GLU A 65 -10.45 15.90 17.05
CA GLU A 65 -11.82 15.93 16.49
C GLU A 65 -12.46 14.53 16.40
N HIS A 66 -11.63 13.49 16.46
CA HIS A 66 -11.99 12.09 16.39
C HIS A 66 -11.79 11.36 17.71
N GLY A 67 -11.31 12.07 18.76
CA GLY A 67 -11.09 11.52 20.10
C GLY A 67 -9.71 10.91 20.31
N THR A 68 -8.77 11.05 19.37
CA THR A 68 -7.45 10.44 19.46
C THR A 68 -6.40 11.44 19.94
N VAL A 69 -5.68 11.07 21.00
CA VAL A 69 -4.54 11.79 21.59
C VAL A 69 -3.32 10.87 21.52
N LEU A 70 -2.21 11.38 21.00
CA LEU A 70 -0.93 10.67 21.05
C LEU A 70 -0.31 10.90 22.42
N VAL A 71 -0.07 9.82 23.17
CA VAL A 71 0.58 9.84 24.48
C VAL A 71 2.04 9.41 24.32
N LEU A 72 2.96 10.23 24.82
CA LEU A 72 4.40 9.95 24.81
C LEU A 72 4.82 9.46 26.19
N ASP A 73 5.03 8.15 26.35
CA ASP A 73 5.49 7.54 27.60
C ASP A 73 6.92 6.99 27.43
N GLY A 74 7.90 7.69 28.00
CA GLY A 74 9.31 7.42 27.74
C GLY A 74 9.73 7.86 26.32
N ASP A 75 10.23 6.89 25.55
CA ASP A 75 10.66 7.04 24.16
C ASP A 75 9.66 6.41 23.17
N GLU A 76 8.52 5.91 23.66
CA GLU A 76 7.48 5.24 22.87
C GLU A 76 6.25 6.14 22.72
N GLU A 77 5.49 5.94 21.64
CA GLU A 77 4.30 6.71 21.32
C GLU A 77 3.07 5.79 21.26
N TYR A 78 1.96 6.20 21.87
CA TYR A 78 0.74 5.40 21.95
C TYR A 78 -0.48 6.22 21.53
N GLU A 79 -1.29 5.67 20.62
CA GLU A 79 -2.56 6.27 20.25
C GLU A 79 -3.63 5.90 21.28
N VAL A 80 -4.06 6.90 22.06
CA VAL A 80 -5.14 6.77 23.05
C VAL A 80 -6.39 7.42 22.49
N THR A 81 -7.42 6.62 22.22
CA THR A 81 -8.67 7.06 21.62
C THR A 81 -9.84 6.94 22.59
N THR A 82 -10.55 8.03 22.82
CA THR A 82 -11.79 8.02 23.62
C THR A 82 -12.85 7.14 22.95
N PHE A 83 -13.56 6.33 23.74
CA PHE A 83 -14.73 5.58 23.28
C PHE A 83 -15.71 6.51 22.58
N ARG A 84 -16.19 6.07 21.44
CA ARG A 84 -17.07 6.90 20.61
C ARG A 84 -18.11 6.07 19.92
N THR A 85 -19.24 6.72 19.65
CA THR A 85 -20.21 6.30 18.66
C THR A 85 -20.13 7.23 17.46
N GLU A 86 -20.55 6.72 16.31
CA GLU A 86 -20.63 7.49 15.09
C GLU A 86 -22.10 7.83 14.88
N ASP A 87 -22.45 9.12 14.92
CA ASP A 87 -23.81 9.59 14.62
C ASP A 87 -24.10 9.50 13.12
N VAL A 88 -25.37 9.73 12.73
CA VAL A 88 -25.86 9.64 11.35
C VAL A 88 -24.87 10.30 10.38
N TYR A 89 -24.37 9.48 9.46
CA TYR A 89 -23.42 9.90 8.43
C TYR A 89 -24.10 10.81 7.42
N VAL A 90 -23.49 11.98 7.21
CA VAL A 90 -23.88 12.88 6.13
C VAL A 90 -22.96 12.55 4.94
N ASP A 91 -23.56 12.27 3.79
CA ASP A 91 -22.88 11.93 2.53
C ASP A 91 -22.02 10.64 2.53
N TYR A 92 -22.33 9.65 3.37
CA TYR A 92 -21.66 8.33 3.39
C TYR A 92 -20.13 8.40 3.58
N ARG A 93 -19.63 9.51 4.17
CA ARG A 93 -18.20 9.86 4.18
C ARG A 93 -17.64 10.14 5.57
N ARG A 94 -18.35 10.94 6.38
CA ARG A 94 -17.96 11.28 7.75
C ARG A 94 -19.22 11.32 8.62
N PRO A 95 -19.13 10.86 9.88
CA PRO A 95 -20.20 11.15 10.82
C PRO A 95 -20.25 12.67 10.98
N SER A 96 -21.46 13.25 11.01
CA SER A 96 -21.65 14.69 11.16
C SER A 96 -21.09 15.23 12.48
N ALA A 97 -21.01 14.36 13.48
CA ALA A 97 -20.28 14.54 14.73
C ALA A 97 -19.80 13.17 15.22
N VAL A 98 -18.64 13.14 15.88
CA VAL A 98 -18.23 12.00 16.71
C VAL A 98 -18.79 12.25 18.11
N SER A 99 -19.58 11.31 18.61
CA SER A 99 -20.17 11.41 19.94
C SER A 99 -19.33 10.56 20.91
N PHE A 100 -18.63 11.21 21.83
CA PHE A 100 -17.86 10.49 22.86
C PHE A 100 -18.79 9.85 23.87
N VAL A 101 -18.54 8.58 24.14
CA VAL A 101 -19.28 7.78 25.12
C VAL A 101 -18.32 7.28 26.18
N ARG A 102 -18.85 6.66 27.25
CA ARG A 102 -18.03 6.00 28.27
C ARG A 102 -18.23 4.48 28.30
N SER A 103 -18.98 3.94 27.34
CA SER A 103 -19.23 2.50 27.21
C SER A 103 -18.28 1.88 26.18
N LEU A 104 -17.50 0.88 26.60
CA LEU A 104 -16.70 0.05 25.71
C LEU A 104 -17.59 -0.67 24.68
N GLU A 105 -18.75 -1.20 25.09
CA GLU A 105 -19.66 -1.93 24.21
C GLU A 105 -20.08 -1.07 23.01
N GLU A 106 -20.39 0.21 23.24
CA GLU A 106 -20.77 1.13 22.18
C GLU A 106 -19.59 1.45 21.22
N ASP A 107 -18.36 1.50 21.73
CA ASP A 107 -17.17 1.65 20.86
C ASP A 107 -16.89 0.39 20.02
N LEU A 108 -17.04 -0.79 20.62
CA LEU A 108 -16.81 -2.05 19.91
C LEU A 108 -17.93 -2.33 18.89
N LYS A 109 -19.18 -1.96 19.20
CA LYS A 109 -20.35 -2.12 18.32
C LYS A 109 -20.22 -1.37 17.00
N ARG A 110 -19.55 -0.22 16.99
CA ARG A 110 -19.35 0.57 15.78
C ARG A 110 -18.25 0.04 14.85
N ARG A 111 -17.49 -0.98 15.26
CA ARG A 111 -16.38 -1.51 14.46
C ARG A 111 -16.88 -2.26 13.23
N ASP A 112 -15.95 -2.51 12.32
CA ASP A 112 -16.27 -3.07 11.00
C ASP A 112 -16.62 -4.57 11.08
N PHE A 113 -15.69 -5.38 11.60
CA PHE A 113 -15.81 -6.84 11.66
C PHE A 113 -15.63 -7.35 13.10
N THR A 114 -16.31 -8.45 13.43
CA THR A 114 -16.30 -9.08 14.77
C THR A 114 -14.87 -9.39 15.23
N VAL A 115 -14.03 -9.90 14.34
CA VAL A 115 -12.60 -10.19 14.59
C VAL A 115 -11.73 -8.96 14.86
N ASN A 116 -12.26 -7.74 14.70
CA ASN A 116 -11.59 -6.49 15.08
C ASN A 116 -12.27 -5.80 16.26
N ALA A 117 -13.35 -6.37 16.79
CA ALA A 117 -14.15 -5.85 17.87
C ALA A 117 -13.79 -6.47 19.23
N PHE A 118 -12.50 -6.75 19.42
CA PHE A 118 -11.94 -7.20 20.69
C PHE A 118 -11.42 -6.03 21.52
N ALA A 119 -11.50 -6.22 22.83
CA ALA A 119 -10.73 -5.47 23.81
C ALA A 119 -9.92 -6.45 24.68
N LEU A 120 -8.75 -6.02 25.12
CA LEU A 120 -7.85 -6.77 26.01
C LEU A 120 -7.52 -5.87 27.20
N ASP A 121 -7.73 -6.40 28.41
CA ASP A 121 -7.47 -5.65 29.64
C ASP A 121 -6.02 -5.80 30.15
N GLU A 122 -5.70 -5.15 31.27
CA GLU A 122 -4.40 -5.19 31.97
C GLU A 122 -4.03 -6.58 32.47
N THR A 123 -5.01 -7.43 32.74
CA THR A 123 -4.79 -8.80 33.23
C THR A 123 -4.52 -9.77 32.07
N GLY A 124 -4.81 -9.34 30.84
CA GLY A 124 -4.74 -10.15 29.63
C GLY A 124 -6.02 -10.92 29.34
N GLU A 125 -7.15 -10.56 29.98
CA GLU A 125 -8.46 -11.09 29.67
C GLU A 125 -9.03 -10.40 28.42
N ILE A 126 -9.62 -11.21 27.54
CA ILE A 126 -10.23 -10.73 26.29
C ILE A 126 -11.70 -10.47 26.55
N VAL A 127 -12.11 -9.24 26.27
CA VAL A 127 -13.50 -8.82 26.22
C VAL A 127 -14.00 -8.98 24.78
N ASP A 128 -14.84 -9.99 24.57
CA ASP A 128 -15.52 -10.27 23.31
C ASP A 128 -17.04 -10.17 23.50
N LEU A 129 -17.62 -9.06 23.03
CA LEU A 129 -19.06 -8.78 23.13
C LEU A 129 -19.84 -9.12 21.85
N PHE A 130 -19.15 -9.50 20.78
CA PHE A 130 -19.72 -9.66 19.43
C PHE A 130 -19.38 -11.00 18.78
N TYR A 131 -18.99 -11.99 19.58
CA TYR A 131 -18.67 -13.36 19.14
C TYR A 131 -17.49 -13.42 18.15
N GLY A 132 -16.56 -12.47 18.26
CA GLY A 132 -15.39 -12.41 17.39
C GLY A 132 -14.46 -13.61 17.57
N LEU A 133 -14.37 -14.20 18.77
CA LEU A 133 -13.52 -15.36 19.03
C LEU A 133 -13.99 -16.59 18.25
N GLU A 134 -15.31 -16.78 18.15
CA GLU A 134 -15.91 -17.86 17.37
C GLU A 134 -15.66 -17.66 15.87
N ASP A 135 -15.85 -16.43 15.36
CA ASP A 135 -15.55 -16.11 13.97
C ASP A 135 -14.04 -16.23 13.66
N LEU A 136 -13.16 -15.89 14.61
CA LEU A 136 -11.71 -16.04 14.49
C LEU A 136 -11.31 -17.51 14.40
N GLU A 137 -11.87 -18.37 15.25
CA GLU A 137 -11.65 -19.82 15.22
C GLU A 137 -12.14 -20.43 13.90
N LYS A 138 -13.29 -19.98 13.40
CA LYS A 138 -13.88 -20.43 12.13
C LYS A 138 -13.25 -19.80 10.89
N GLN A 139 -12.33 -18.84 11.06
CA GLN A 139 -11.75 -18.05 9.98
C GLN A 139 -12.80 -17.35 9.11
N VAL A 140 -13.75 -16.68 9.75
CA VAL A 140 -14.86 -15.97 9.12
C VAL A 140 -14.73 -14.46 9.35
N LEU A 141 -15.00 -13.68 8.31
CA LEU A 141 -15.16 -12.23 8.36
C LEU A 141 -16.64 -11.87 8.35
N ARG A 142 -17.15 -11.52 9.54
CA ARG A 142 -18.54 -11.11 9.77
C ARG A 142 -18.58 -9.65 10.21
N ALA A 143 -19.51 -8.87 9.67
CA ALA A 143 -19.71 -7.50 10.13
C ALA A 143 -20.27 -7.47 11.56
N VAL A 144 -19.90 -6.46 12.36
CA VAL A 144 -20.48 -6.28 13.69
C VAL A 144 -21.95 -5.86 13.57
N GLY A 145 -22.86 -6.58 14.21
CA GLY A 145 -24.29 -6.28 14.15
C GLY A 145 -24.88 -6.46 12.75
N VAL A 146 -25.61 -5.45 12.25
CA VAL A 146 -26.25 -5.50 10.92
C VAL A 146 -25.31 -5.00 9.84
N ALA A 147 -24.89 -5.89 8.94
CA ALA A 147 -23.91 -5.59 7.89
C ALA A 147 -24.29 -4.39 7.01
N SER A 148 -25.56 -4.27 6.61
CA SER A 148 -26.02 -3.15 5.80
C SER A 148 -25.90 -1.80 6.52
N GLU A 149 -26.13 -1.75 7.84
CA GLU A 149 -25.92 -0.54 8.63
C GLU A 149 -24.43 -0.19 8.68
N ARG A 150 -23.55 -1.18 8.96
CA ARG A 150 -22.11 -0.96 9.03
C ARG A 150 -21.54 -0.37 7.75
N PHE A 151 -22.00 -0.83 6.58
CA PHE A 151 -21.51 -0.37 5.28
C PHE A 151 -22.19 0.92 4.79
N ASN A 152 -23.40 1.24 5.26
CA ASN A 152 -24.02 2.56 5.01
C ASN A 152 -23.33 3.67 5.83
N GLU A 153 -22.84 3.35 7.02
CA GLU A 153 -22.04 4.26 7.82
C GLU A 153 -20.73 4.65 7.11
N ASP A 154 -19.87 3.68 6.83
CA ASP A 154 -18.64 3.91 6.06
C ASP A 154 -18.50 2.85 4.97
N ALA A 155 -18.78 3.22 3.73
CA ALA A 155 -18.68 2.32 2.59
C ALA A 155 -17.24 1.84 2.34
N LEU A 156 -16.21 2.51 2.87
CA LEU A 156 -14.83 2.00 2.81
C LEU A 156 -14.69 0.66 3.55
N ARG A 157 -15.56 0.33 4.51
CA ARG A 157 -15.58 -0.98 5.18
C ARG A 157 -15.77 -2.14 4.20
N ILE A 158 -16.38 -1.90 3.04
CA ILE A 158 -16.48 -2.88 1.95
C ILE A 158 -15.07 -3.19 1.40
N MET A 159 -14.29 -2.17 1.04
CA MET A 159 -12.90 -2.36 0.58
C MET A 159 -12.01 -2.97 1.67
N ARG A 160 -12.19 -2.57 2.93
CA ARG A 160 -11.52 -3.19 4.08
C ARG A 160 -11.86 -4.67 4.22
N GLY A 161 -13.10 -5.07 3.93
CA GLY A 161 -13.53 -6.47 3.91
C GLY A 161 -12.72 -7.30 2.91
N PHE A 162 -12.61 -6.84 1.66
CA PHE A 162 -11.78 -7.50 0.64
C PHE A 162 -10.30 -7.53 1.03
N ARG A 163 -9.77 -6.42 1.56
CA ARG A 163 -8.39 -6.36 2.06
C ARG A 163 -8.16 -7.34 3.22
N PHE A 164 -9.07 -7.42 4.19
CA PHE A 164 -8.94 -8.35 5.32
C PHE A 164 -9.03 -9.80 4.87
N GLN A 165 -9.92 -10.11 3.93
CA GLN A 165 -9.99 -11.42 3.30
C GLN A 165 -8.64 -11.78 2.66
N ALA A 166 -8.03 -10.83 1.95
CA ALA A 166 -6.70 -11.00 1.37
C ALA A 166 -5.57 -11.12 2.41
N SER A 167 -5.66 -10.41 3.54
CA SER A 167 -4.61 -10.35 4.57
C SER A 167 -4.63 -11.56 5.51
N LEU A 168 -5.82 -12.06 5.81
CA LEU A 168 -6.07 -13.10 6.80
C LEU A 168 -6.36 -14.47 6.16
N GLY A 169 -6.82 -14.50 4.90
CA GLY A 169 -7.22 -15.73 4.22
C GLY A 169 -8.55 -16.29 4.73
N PHE A 170 -9.34 -15.47 5.41
CA PHE A 170 -10.65 -15.83 5.97
C PHE A 170 -11.73 -15.79 4.90
N GLU A 171 -12.86 -16.44 5.15
CA GLU A 171 -14.03 -16.38 4.26
C GLU A 171 -15.00 -15.28 4.70
N LEU A 172 -15.60 -14.58 3.74
CA LEU A 172 -16.65 -13.60 4.05
C LEU A 172 -17.95 -14.31 4.41
N GLU A 173 -18.57 -13.88 5.49
CA GLU A 173 -19.85 -14.40 5.91
C GLU A 173 -20.96 -14.09 4.88
N PRO A 174 -21.87 -15.02 4.55
CA PRO A 174 -22.79 -14.86 3.42
C PRO A 174 -23.66 -13.59 3.45
N GLU A 175 -24.25 -13.23 4.59
CA GLU A 175 -25.09 -12.03 4.69
C GLU A 175 -24.24 -10.75 4.67
N THR A 176 -23.04 -10.79 5.24
CA THR A 176 -22.03 -9.72 5.17
C THR A 176 -21.63 -9.47 3.72
N PHE A 177 -21.27 -10.51 2.98
CA PHE A 177 -20.88 -10.39 1.57
C PHE A 177 -22.04 -9.92 0.68
N LYS A 178 -23.25 -10.42 0.93
CA LYS A 178 -24.45 -9.95 0.25
C LYS A 178 -24.71 -8.46 0.49
N ALA A 179 -24.55 -7.98 1.73
CA ALA A 179 -24.66 -6.56 2.04
C ALA A 179 -23.56 -5.74 1.35
N MET A 180 -22.31 -6.24 1.33
CA MET A 180 -21.21 -5.62 0.58
C MET A 180 -21.58 -5.45 -0.89
N LYS A 181 -22.08 -6.51 -1.53
CA LYS A 181 -22.49 -6.51 -2.96
C LYS A 181 -23.59 -5.50 -3.26
N ILE A 182 -24.60 -5.40 -2.39
CA ILE A 182 -25.72 -4.45 -2.58
C ILE A 182 -25.22 -3.00 -2.43
N LEU A 183 -24.25 -2.75 -1.57
CA LEU A 183 -23.81 -1.42 -1.18
C LEU A 183 -22.50 -0.97 -1.87
N THR A 184 -21.94 -1.77 -2.79
CA THR A 184 -20.79 -1.35 -3.60
C THR A 184 -20.98 -0.01 -4.34
N PRO A 185 -22.19 0.43 -4.79
CA PRO A 185 -22.34 1.74 -5.41
C PRO A 185 -21.96 2.92 -4.50
N LEU A 186 -21.99 2.73 -3.17
CA LEU A 186 -21.59 3.76 -2.23
C LEU A 186 -20.08 4.06 -2.28
N LEU A 187 -19.27 3.17 -2.87
CA LEU A 187 -17.83 3.40 -3.03
C LEU A 187 -17.51 4.64 -3.86
N GLU A 188 -18.41 5.09 -4.75
CA GLU A 188 -18.24 6.36 -5.48
C GLU A 188 -18.17 7.60 -4.56
N LYS A 189 -18.70 7.49 -3.33
CA LYS A 189 -18.68 8.57 -2.34
C LYS A 189 -17.40 8.61 -1.53
N ILE A 190 -16.59 7.56 -1.61
CA ILE A 190 -15.34 7.43 -0.86
C ILE A 190 -14.21 8.14 -1.60
N SER A 191 -13.37 8.86 -0.85
CA SER A 191 -12.18 9.51 -1.40
C SER A 191 -11.24 8.48 -2.02
N VAL A 192 -10.77 8.77 -3.23
CA VAL A 192 -9.88 7.89 -3.97
C VAL A 192 -8.61 7.53 -3.20
N GLU A 193 -8.06 8.46 -2.41
CA GLU A 193 -6.87 8.23 -1.59
C GLU A 193 -7.08 7.10 -0.56
N ARG A 194 -8.26 7.05 0.09
CA ARG A 194 -8.60 5.98 1.04
C ARG A 194 -8.82 4.65 0.31
N THR A 195 -9.50 4.70 -0.83
CA THR A 195 -9.72 3.53 -1.69
C THR A 195 -8.40 2.96 -2.20
N PHE A 196 -7.45 3.81 -2.61
CA PHE A 196 -6.11 3.44 -3.02
C PHE A 196 -5.39 2.66 -1.92
N VAL A 197 -5.37 3.19 -0.68
CA VAL A 197 -4.69 2.52 0.45
C VAL A 197 -5.26 1.13 0.71
N GLU A 198 -6.58 0.97 0.67
CA GLU A 198 -7.19 -0.35 0.91
C GLU A 198 -6.95 -1.32 -0.25
N PHE A 199 -6.98 -0.84 -1.50
CA PHE A 199 -6.74 -1.69 -2.67
C PHE A 199 -5.26 -2.08 -2.81
N ASP A 200 -4.34 -1.16 -2.55
CA ASP A 200 -2.89 -1.43 -2.54
C ASP A 200 -2.55 -2.50 -1.50
N LYS A 201 -3.05 -2.37 -0.27
CA LYS A 201 -2.90 -3.38 0.79
C LYS A 201 -3.54 -4.72 0.42
N LEU A 202 -4.66 -4.71 -0.32
CA LEU A 202 -5.29 -5.93 -0.81
C LEU A 202 -4.35 -6.65 -1.79
N LEU A 203 -3.78 -5.93 -2.77
CA LEU A 203 -2.90 -6.50 -3.77
C LEU A 203 -1.62 -7.08 -3.14
N LEU A 204 -1.04 -6.40 -2.16
CA LEU A 204 0.19 -6.83 -1.47
C LEU A 204 -0.01 -7.99 -0.49
N ALA A 205 -1.25 -8.35 -0.18
CA ALA A 205 -1.53 -9.33 0.85
C ALA A 205 -1.30 -10.78 0.37
N PRO A 206 -0.94 -11.71 1.26
CA PRO A 206 -0.60 -13.10 0.89
C PRO A 206 -1.74 -13.86 0.20
N PHE A 207 -3.00 -13.51 0.49
CA PHE A 207 -4.18 -14.10 -0.13
C PHE A 207 -4.89 -13.11 -1.06
N TRP A 208 -4.17 -12.18 -1.71
CA TRP A 208 -4.74 -11.17 -2.62
C TRP A 208 -5.72 -11.73 -3.64
N ARG A 209 -5.47 -12.95 -4.14
CA ARG A 209 -6.38 -13.68 -5.04
C ARG A 209 -7.79 -13.80 -4.46
N ARG A 210 -7.94 -14.16 -3.18
CA ARG A 210 -9.25 -14.32 -2.53
C ARG A 210 -9.97 -12.99 -2.43
N GLY A 211 -9.30 -11.97 -1.90
CA GLY A 211 -9.86 -10.62 -1.78
C GLY A 211 -10.25 -10.03 -3.14
N LEU A 212 -9.40 -10.19 -4.15
CA LEU A 212 -9.68 -9.74 -5.51
C LEU A 212 -10.85 -10.50 -6.13
N ALA A 213 -10.95 -11.82 -5.91
CA ALA A 213 -12.05 -12.63 -6.43
C ALA A 213 -13.39 -12.16 -5.86
N SER A 214 -13.49 -11.94 -4.55
CA SER A 214 -14.70 -11.40 -3.94
C SER A 214 -15.00 -9.96 -4.37
N MET A 215 -13.98 -9.12 -4.59
CA MET A 215 -14.16 -7.77 -5.14
C MET A 215 -14.72 -7.79 -6.58
N ILE A 216 -14.30 -8.77 -7.38
CA ILE A 216 -14.83 -9.00 -8.74
C ILE A 216 -16.27 -9.52 -8.67
N GLU A 217 -16.54 -10.51 -7.82
CA GLU A 217 -17.88 -11.09 -7.66
C GLU A 217 -18.92 -10.07 -7.13
N SER A 218 -18.47 -9.13 -6.30
CA SER A 218 -19.30 -8.03 -5.79
C SER A 218 -19.46 -6.88 -6.77
N GLN A 219 -18.74 -6.89 -7.90
CA GLN A 219 -18.66 -5.80 -8.87
C GLN A 219 -18.18 -4.47 -8.27
N ALA A 220 -17.39 -4.51 -7.19
CA ALA A 220 -16.90 -3.28 -6.56
C ALA A 220 -16.00 -2.47 -7.51
N TYR A 221 -15.30 -3.14 -8.43
CA TYR A 221 -14.45 -2.50 -9.45
C TYR A 221 -15.19 -1.49 -10.34
N ASP A 222 -16.50 -1.61 -10.51
CA ASP A 222 -17.28 -0.67 -11.32
C ASP A 222 -17.34 0.75 -10.74
N TYR A 223 -17.08 0.88 -9.44
CA TYR A 223 -17.10 2.15 -8.71
C TYR A 223 -15.70 2.64 -8.34
N LEU A 224 -14.66 1.99 -8.87
CA LEU A 224 -13.26 2.39 -8.69
C LEU A 224 -12.76 3.19 -9.91
N PRO A 225 -11.84 4.17 -9.72
CA PRO A 225 -11.37 5.02 -10.82
C PRO A 225 -10.82 4.22 -12.01
N ASP A 226 -11.35 4.49 -13.21
CA ASP A 226 -10.92 3.88 -14.48
C ASP A 226 -10.96 2.33 -14.51
N MET A 227 -11.78 1.69 -13.66
CA MET A 227 -11.90 0.23 -13.58
C MET A 227 -13.26 -0.33 -14.02
N ALA A 228 -14.21 0.52 -14.43
CA ALA A 228 -15.53 0.08 -14.84
C ALA A 228 -15.49 -0.93 -15.99
N SER A 229 -16.34 -1.96 -15.92
CA SER A 229 -16.47 -3.03 -16.91
C SER A 229 -15.17 -3.82 -17.18
N SER A 230 -14.26 -3.87 -16.21
CA SER A 230 -12.94 -4.51 -16.37
C SER A 230 -12.85 -5.97 -15.92
N GLN A 231 -13.95 -6.62 -15.54
CA GLN A 231 -13.98 -8.00 -15.00
C GLN A 231 -13.10 -9.00 -15.76
N ASN A 232 -13.30 -9.12 -17.07
CA ASN A 232 -12.55 -10.08 -17.89
C ASN A 232 -11.05 -9.79 -17.92
N LYS A 233 -10.67 -8.51 -17.81
CA LYS A 233 -9.27 -8.08 -17.77
C LYS A 233 -8.66 -8.33 -16.39
N LEU A 234 -9.40 -8.05 -15.32
CA LEU A 234 -8.97 -8.35 -13.95
C LEU A 234 -8.77 -9.84 -13.71
N ASN A 235 -9.60 -10.69 -14.33
CA ASN A 235 -9.46 -12.14 -14.25
C ASN A 235 -8.10 -12.65 -14.76
N ARG A 236 -7.40 -11.89 -15.61
CA ARG A 236 -6.05 -12.26 -16.10
C ARG A 236 -4.98 -12.19 -15.02
N LEU A 237 -5.21 -11.46 -13.91
CA LEU A 237 -4.29 -11.50 -12.78
C LEU A 237 -4.22 -12.91 -12.17
N PHE A 238 -5.29 -13.70 -12.26
CA PHE A 238 -5.31 -15.07 -11.75
C PHE A 238 -4.51 -16.06 -12.61
N ASP A 239 -4.03 -15.64 -13.78
CA ASP A 239 -3.12 -16.43 -14.63
C ASP A 239 -1.69 -16.49 -14.08
N LEU A 240 -1.37 -15.64 -13.10
CA LEU A 240 -0.11 -15.75 -12.35
C LEU A 240 -0.02 -17.10 -11.61
N GLU A 241 1.13 -17.43 -11.05
CA GLU A 241 1.24 -18.58 -10.14
C GLU A 241 0.30 -18.41 -8.92
N THR A 242 -0.18 -19.54 -8.38
CA THR A 242 -1.23 -19.53 -7.33
C THR A 242 -0.73 -18.89 -6.03
N ASP A 243 0.51 -19.18 -5.64
CA ASP A 243 1.13 -18.71 -4.41
C ASP A 243 1.96 -17.43 -4.62
N PHE A 244 1.82 -16.79 -5.79
CA PHE A 244 2.55 -15.57 -6.11
C PHE A 244 2.13 -14.41 -5.21
N THR A 245 3.10 -13.68 -4.67
CA THR A 245 2.90 -12.44 -3.92
C THR A 245 3.77 -11.34 -4.52
N PHE A 246 3.22 -10.13 -4.62
CA PHE A 246 3.97 -9.00 -5.15
C PHE A 246 5.03 -8.51 -4.17
N GLU A 247 6.20 -8.16 -4.69
CA GLU A 247 7.36 -7.66 -3.92
C GLU A 247 7.22 -6.19 -3.53
N SER A 248 6.42 -5.42 -4.26
CA SER A 248 6.24 -3.98 -4.08
C SER A 248 4.87 -3.50 -4.58
N SER A 249 4.42 -2.34 -4.10
CA SER A 249 3.22 -1.68 -4.61
C SER A 249 3.39 -1.40 -6.12
N GLU A 250 4.55 -0.93 -6.56
CA GLU A 250 4.82 -0.64 -7.96
C GLU A 250 4.66 -1.88 -8.86
N GLN A 251 5.13 -3.05 -8.40
CA GLN A 251 4.98 -4.32 -9.12
C GLN A 251 3.52 -4.77 -9.19
N ALA A 252 2.79 -4.67 -8.07
CA ALA A 252 1.36 -5.00 -8.00
C ALA A 252 0.53 -4.15 -8.96
N TRP A 253 0.76 -2.83 -8.98
CA TRP A 253 0.05 -1.93 -9.88
C TRP A 253 0.50 -2.10 -11.33
N ALA A 254 1.79 -2.38 -11.60
CA ALA A 254 2.23 -2.73 -12.95
C ALA A 254 1.53 -3.99 -13.48
N ALA A 255 1.40 -5.03 -12.65
CA ALA A 255 0.66 -6.23 -13.02
C ALA A 255 -0.83 -5.94 -13.28
N LEU A 256 -1.47 -5.12 -12.44
CA LEU A 256 -2.84 -4.67 -12.64
C LEU A 256 -3.00 -3.94 -13.97
N LEU A 257 -2.19 -2.93 -14.26
CA LEU A 257 -2.26 -2.16 -15.50
C LEU A 257 -1.94 -3.02 -16.72
N TRP A 258 -1.00 -3.96 -16.59
CA TRP A 258 -0.69 -4.94 -17.63
C TRP A 258 -1.90 -5.82 -17.95
N ALA A 259 -2.57 -6.36 -16.93
CA ALA A 259 -3.79 -7.15 -17.09
C ALA A 259 -4.94 -6.33 -17.72
N LEU A 260 -5.04 -5.04 -17.36
CA LEU A 260 -6.00 -4.08 -17.91
C LEU A 260 -5.67 -3.61 -19.34
N GLU A 261 -4.50 -3.98 -19.88
CA GLU A 261 -3.98 -3.51 -21.18
C GLU A 261 -3.81 -1.98 -21.22
N ILE A 262 -3.37 -1.38 -20.11
CA ILE A 262 -3.11 0.05 -20.02
C ILE A 262 -1.62 0.28 -20.30
N GLU A 263 -1.31 0.83 -21.48
CA GLU A 263 0.07 1.10 -21.88
C GLU A 263 0.67 2.34 -21.21
N ASN A 264 -0.17 3.36 -20.97
CA ASN A 264 0.24 4.61 -20.34
C ASN A 264 -0.36 4.71 -18.93
N ALA A 265 0.49 4.50 -17.92
CA ALA A 265 0.10 4.49 -16.52
C ALA A 265 -0.27 5.89 -15.98
N GLN A 266 0.26 6.96 -16.58
CA GLN A 266 0.19 8.30 -16.00
C GLN A 266 -1.26 8.82 -15.80
N PRO A 267 -2.18 8.74 -16.79
CA PRO A 267 -3.56 9.18 -16.59
C PRO A 267 -4.30 8.35 -15.54
N PHE A 268 -4.15 7.03 -15.61
CA PHE A 268 -4.79 6.09 -14.70
C PHE A 268 -4.34 6.34 -13.25
N LEU A 269 -3.02 6.37 -13.01
CA LEU A 269 -2.47 6.55 -11.67
C LEU A 269 -2.67 7.96 -11.11
N LYS A 270 -2.89 8.96 -11.99
CA LYS A 270 -3.34 10.29 -11.59
C LYS A 270 -4.79 10.28 -11.12
N ALA A 271 -5.68 9.51 -11.77
CA ALA A 271 -7.05 9.31 -11.30
C ALA A 271 -7.06 8.67 -9.90
N TRP A 272 -6.13 7.75 -9.66
CA TRP A 272 -5.85 7.10 -8.37
C TRP A 272 -5.08 7.94 -7.35
N LYS A 273 -4.81 9.23 -7.62
CA LYS A 273 -4.18 10.18 -6.68
C LYS A 273 -2.79 9.77 -6.18
N THR A 274 -2.08 8.96 -6.95
CA THR A 274 -0.73 8.51 -6.59
C THR A 274 0.34 9.59 -6.81
N SER A 275 1.53 9.38 -6.24
CA SER A 275 2.67 10.28 -6.45
C SER A 275 3.22 10.16 -7.88
N ARG A 276 3.87 11.22 -8.37
CA ARG A 276 4.51 11.19 -9.71
C ARG A 276 5.64 10.16 -9.79
N GLN A 277 6.36 9.95 -8.69
CA GLN A 277 7.44 8.97 -8.62
C GLN A 277 6.89 7.55 -8.73
N PHE A 278 5.84 7.24 -7.96
CA PHE A 278 5.13 5.96 -8.05
C PHE A 278 4.63 5.70 -9.48
N ALA A 279 3.94 6.66 -10.08
CA ALA A 279 3.44 6.53 -11.45
C ALA A 279 4.55 6.35 -12.50
N LYS A 280 5.73 6.93 -12.26
CA LYS A 280 6.91 6.72 -13.12
C LYS A 280 7.43 5.29 -12.98
N GLN A 281 7.60 4.78 -11.76
CA GLN A 281 8.13 3.43 -11.53
C GLN A 281 7.20 2.35 -12.10
N VAL A 282 5.87 2.52 -11.95
CA VAL A 282 4.89 1.64 -12.59
C VAL A 282 5.00 1.70 -14.13
N GLN A 283 5.16 2.90 -14.71
CA GLN A 283 5.37 3.04 -16.15
C GLN A 283 6.67 2.39 -16.62
N ASP A 284 7.75 2.50 -15.83
CA ASP A 284 9.02 1.86 -16.14
C ASP A 284 8.86 0.33 -16.15
N LEU A 285 8.18 -0.26 -15.15
CA LEU A 285 7.85 -1.70 -15.13
C LEU A 285 7.05 -2.14 -16.35
N LEU A 286 5.99 -1.41 -16.73
CA LEU A 286 5.21 -1.70 -17.95
C LEU A 286 6.09 -1.64 -19.21
N THR A 287 7.01 -0.67 -19.26
CA THR A 287 7.94 -0.53 -20.38
C THR A 287 8.91 -1.71 -20.45
N ILE A 288 9.46 -2.14 -19.30
CA ILE A 288 10.34 -3.31 -19.21
C ILE A 288 9.60 -4.57 -19.66
N LEU A 289 8.37 -4.80 -19.17
CA LEU A 289 7.54 -5.94 -19.59
C LEU A 289 7.33 -5.93 -21.11
N ALA A 290 6.98 -4.79 -21.70
CA ALA A 290 6.78 -4.65 -23.14
C ALA A 290 8.06 -4.87 -23.96
N LEU A 291 9.24 -4.48 -23.44
CA LEU A 291 10.53 -4.80 -24.06
C LEU A 291 10.82 -6.30 -23.99
N ARG A 292 10.54 -6.94 -22.85
CA ARG A 292 10.75 -8.37 -22.66
C ARG A 292 9.84 -9.24 -23.52
N GLU A 293 8.67 -8.75 -23.93
CA GLU A 293 7.85 -9.43 -24.96
C GLU A 293 8.52 -9.47 -26.33
N LYS A 294 9.51 -8.61 -26.60
CA LYS A 294 10.23 -8.55 -27.88
C LYS A 294 11.53 -9.35 -27.88
N GLY A 295 12.10 -9.62 -26.71
CA GLY A 295 13.38 -10.32 -26.58
C GLY A 295 14.14 -9.92 -25.31
N GLU A 296 15.40 -10.33 -25.24
CA GLU A 296 16.32 -10.00 -24.16
C GLU A 296 16.56 -8.48 -24.05
N LEU A 297 16.88 -8.02 -22.84
CA LEU A 297 17.19 -6.62 -22.59
C LEU A 297 18.61 -6.31 -23.07
N SER A 298 18.75 -5.21 -23.80
CA SER A 298 20.07 -4.69 -24.17
C SER A 298 20.78 -4.04 -22.98
N LYS A 299 22.08 -3.72 -23.16
CA LYS A 299 22.81 -2.87 -22.20
C LYS A 299 22.12 -1.52 -22.00
N ARG A 300 21.61 -0.91 -23.07
CA ARG A 300 20.88 0.37 -22.99
C ARG A 300 19.59 0.25 -22.18
N ASP A 301 18.87 -0.86 -22.32
CA ASP A 301 17.68 -1.11 -21.49
C ASP A 301 18.06 -1.28 -20.02
N CYS A 302 19.12 -2.04 -19.74
CA CYS A 302 19.64 -2.23 -18.39
C CYS A 302 20.16 -0.92 -17.76
N TYR A 303 20.74 -0.03 -18.55
CA TYR A 303 21.18 1.30 -18.11
C TYR A 303 20.02 2.25 -17.84
N ARG A 304 18.94 2.15 -18.62
CA ARG A 304 17.79 3.07 -18.55
C ARG A 304 16.97 2.90 -17.26
N PHE A 305 16.94 1.70 -16.69
CA PHE A 305 16.06 1.37 -15.57
C PHE A 305 16.85 0.90 -14.34
N ASP A 306 16.29 1.13 -13.16
CA ASP A 306 16.86 0.62 -11.92
C ASP A 306 16.87 -0.92 -11.93
N LEU A 307 17.98 -1.53 -11.50
CA LEU A 307 18.12 -2.99 -11.45
C LEU A 307 16.98 -3.66 -10.68
N ALA A 308 16.51 -3.05 -9.58
CA ALA A 308 15.38 -3.56 -8.81
C ALA A 308 14.09 -3.67 -9.65
N LEU A 309 13.81 -2.70 -10.53
CA LEU A 309 12.64 -2.75 -11.40
C LEU A 309 12.80 -3.80 -12.51
N LEU A 310 14.02 -3.97 -13.04
CA LEU A 310 14.31 -5.03 -14.02
C LEU A 310 14.02 -6.42 -13.42
N LEU A 311 14.47 -6.66 -12.20
CA LEU A 311 14.27 -7.92 -11.50
C LEU A 311 12.81 -8.13 -11.09
N GLN A 312 12.11 -7.09 -10.64
CA GLN A 312 10.67 -7.16 -10.36
C GLN A 312 9.85 -7.48 -11.61
N ALA A 313 10.20 -6.92 -12.77
CA ALA A 313 9.54 -7.26 -14.04
C ALA A 313 9.82 -8.72 -14.43
N GLU A 314 11.05 -9.20 -14.26
CA GLU A 314 11.42 -10.59 -14.57
C GLU A 314 10.74 -11.57 -13.59
N ASN A 315 10.62 -11.23 -12.31
CA ASN A 315 9.83 -11.99 -11.32
C ASN A 315 8.35 -12.09 -11.72
N LEU A 316 7.74 -11.00 -12.20
CA LEU A 316 6.35 -11.03 -12.69
C LEU A 316 6.22 -11.91 -13.95
N ARG A 317 7.19 -11.88 -14.86
CA ARG A 317 7.20 -12.76 -16.05
C ARG A 317 7.34 -14.22 -15.67
N GLN A 318 8.17 -14.54 -14.67
CA GLN A 318 8.30 -15.89 -14.14
C GLN A 318 6.95 -16.39 -13.61
N ALA A 319 6.25 -15.55 -12.83
CA ALA A 319 4.92 -15.87 -12.33
C ALA A 319 3.86 -16.03 -13.43
N GLN A 320 4.06 -15.43 -14.62
CA GLN A 320 3.24 -15.67 -15.81
C GLN A 320 3.62 -16.97 -16.56
N GLY A 321 4.56 -17.77 -16.04
CA GLY A 321 5.08 -18.98 -16.68
C GLY A 321 5.97 -18.71 -17.90
N LYS A 322 6.51 -17.50 -18.05
CA LYS A 322 7.39 -17.14 -19.16
C LYS A 322 8.83 -17.51 -18.85
N GLU A 323 9.62 -17.72 -19.91
CA GLU A 323 11.06 -17.92 -19.78
C GLU A 323 11.74 -16.65 -19.28
N VAL A 324 12.59 -16.82 -18.27
CA VAL A 324 13.27 -15.75 -17.55
C VAL A 324 14.74 -16.05 -17.34
N ASN A 325 15.56 -15.01 -17.28
CA ASN A 325 16.98 -15.11 -16.94
C ASN A 325 17.43 -13.89 -16.10
N PRO A 326 17.04 -13.82 -14.82
CA PRO A 326 17.41 -12.70 -13.94
C PRO A 326 18.93 -12.58 -13.72
N GLN A 327 19.66 -13.68 -13.82
CA GLN A 327 21.12 -13.68 -13.72
C GLN A 327 21.75 -12.93 -14.89
N ALA A 328 21.34 -13.20 -16.13
CA ALA A 328 21.85 -12.48 -17.30
C ALA A 328 21.56 -10.97 -17.24
N ILE A 329 20.40 -10.57 -16.71
CA ILE A 329 20.08 -9.15 -16.48
C ILE A 329 21.06 -8.54 -15.47
N THR A 330 21.31 -9.24 -14.36
CA THR A 330 22.24 -8.78 -13.31
C THR A 330 23.67 -8.67 -13.84
N GLU A 331 24.14 -9.66 -14.58
CA GLU A 331 25.46 -9.68 -15.20
C GLU A 331 25.60 -8.54 -16.23
N THR A 332 24.59 -8.34 -17.07
CA THR A 332 24.55 -7.23 -18.03
C THR A 332 24.61 -5.88 -17.33
N TYR A 333 23.80 -5.68 -16.28
CA TYR A 333 23.78 -4.46 -15.49
C TYR A 333 25.12 -4.19 -14.80
N GLN A 334 25.76 -5.20 -14.22
CA GLN A 334 27.08 -5.09 -13.58
C GLN A 334 28.20 -4.83 -14.60
N SER A 335 28.03 -5.27 -15.84
CA SER A 335 28.99 -5.04 -16.93
C SER A 335 28.94 -3.63 -17.53
N LEU A 336 27.94 -2.81 -17.16
CA LEU A 336 27.81 -1.45 -17.68
C LEU A 336 29.01 -0.59 -17.25
N THR A 337 29.55 0.18 -18.19
CA THR A 337 30.66 1.11 -17.94
C THR A 337 30.26 2.26 -17.01
N ILE A 338 28.98 2.65 -17.05
CA ILE A 338 28.37 3.72 -16.26
C ILE A 338 26.94 3.32 -15.87
N HIS A 339 26.45 3.85 -14.75
CA HIS A 339 25.10 3.63 -14.23
C HIS A 339 24.29 4.92 -14.13
N ASP A 340 24.94 6.08 -14.11
CA ASP A 340 24.34 7.42 -14.18
C ASP A 340 25.11 8.30 -15.18
N LYS A 341 24.39 9.08 -15.98
CA LYS A 341 24.96 10.05 -16.93
C LYS A 341 25.96 11.03 -16.31
N LYS A 342 25.90 11.28 -15.00
CA LYS A 342 26.84 12.13 -14.25
C LYS A 342 28.24 11.52 -14.15
N GLU A 343 28.38 10.22 -14.40
CA GLU A 343 29.68 9.54 -14.41
C GLU A 343 30.47 9.82 -15.70
N ILE A 344 29.81 10.31 -16.75
CA ILE A 344 30.46 10.63 -18.02
C ILE A 344 31.53 11.69 -17.81
N GLN A 345 32.76 11.41 -18.25
CA GLN A 345 33.92 12.28 -18.00
C GLN A 345 33.94 13.59 -18.83
N ILE A 346 32.98 13.76 -19.74
CA ILE A 346 32.76 14.96 -20.55
C ILE A 346 31.37 15.52 -20.31
N ASN A 347 31.26 16.85 -20.30
CA ASN A 347 29.98 17.57 -20.22
C ASN A 347 29.85 18.59 -21.36
N GLY A 348 28.66 19.18 -21.51
CA GLY A 348 28.40 20.15 -22.58
C GLY A 348 29.34 21.37 -22.57
N GLY A 349 29.84 21.79 -21.40
CA GLY A 349 30.80 22.90 -21.31
C GLY A 349 32.13 22.60 -21.98
N ILE A 350 32.62 21.36 -21.87
CA ILE A 350 33.84 20.89 -22.56
C ILE A 350 33.61 20.87 -24.07
N LEU A 351 32.48 20.34 -24.53
CA LEU A 351 32.15 20.28 -25.96
C LEU A 351 32.05 21.68 -26.60
N ILE A 352 31.44 22.65 -25.91
CA ILE A 352 31.37 24.03 -26.37
C ILE A 352 32.78 24.64 -26.46
N LYS A 353 33.57 24.53 -25.39
CA LYS A 353 34.87 25.19 -25.28
C LYS A 353 35.93 24.60 -26.21
N GLU A 354 35.98 23.28 -26.32
CA GLU A 354 37.08 22.58 -26.99
C GLU A 354 36.73 22.14 -28.42
N TYR A 355 35.45 21.90 -28.71
CA TYR A 355 35.00 21.43 -30.01
C TYR A 355 34.14 22.44 -30.77
N GLY A 356 33.75 23.55 -30.15
CA GLY A 356 33.03 24.66 -30.79
C GLY A 356 31.53 24.41 -30.98
N TYR A 357 30.96 23.41 -30.31
CA TYR A 357 29.52 23.18 -30.32
C TYR A 357 28.77 24.41 -29.78
N GLN A 358 27.57 24.65 -30.31
CA GLN A 358 26.68 25.69 -29.81
C GLN A 358 25.62 25.10 -28.90
N PRO A 359 25.14 25.83 -27.87
CA PRO A 359 23.98 25.39 -27.10
C PRO A 359 22.78 25.18 -28.01
N GLY A 360 22.23 23.97 -28.02
CA GLY A 360 21.11 23.60 -28.90
C GLY A 360 20.92 22.08 -29.00
N PRO A 361 19.98 21.63 -29.85
CA PRO A 361 19.67 20.21 -30.07
C PRO A 361 20.90 19.37 -30.43
N ASP A 362 21.75 19.87 -31.34
CA ASP A 362 22.97 19.18 -31.79
C ASP A 362 23.93 18.83 -30.64
N LEU A 363 24.03 19.70 -29.63
CA LEU A 363 24.83 19.43 -28.43
C LEU A 363 24.22 18.31 -27.58
N GLY A 364 22.89 18.23 -27.50
CA GLY A 364 22.19 17.16 -26.81
C GLY A 364 22.33 15.82 -27.54
N GLU A 365 22.27 15.85 -28.87
CA GLU A 365 22.46 14.67 -29.72
C GLU A 365 23.85 14.07 -29.56
N ILE A 366 24.92 14.88 -29.61
CA ILE A 366 26.29 14.35 -29.43
C ILE A 366 26.55 13.86 -28.00
N LEU A 367 25.92 14.47 -26.98
CA LEU A 367 26.03 13.98 -25.60
C LEU A 367 25.33 12.62 -25.44
N THR A 368 24.14 12.45 -26.03
CA THR A 368 23.40 11.17 -26.06
C THR A 368 24.17 10.12 -26.86
N GLU A 369 24.73 10.57 -27.98
CA GLU A 369 25.92 10.06 -28.67
C GLU A 369 26.89 9.25 -27.81
N ILE A 370 27.71 10.03 -27.13
CA ILE A 370 28.80 9.58 -26.26
C ILE A 370 28.25 8.68 -25.16
N GLU A 371 27.13 9.07 -24.53
CA GLU A 371 26.49 8.30 -23.46
C GLU A 371 26.19 6.87 -23.92
N TYR A 372 25.53 6.68 -25.05
CA TYR A 372 25.19 5.35 -25.53
C TYR A 372 26.40 4.57 -26.04
N ALA A 373 27.38 5.21 -26.68
CA ALA A 373 28.63 4.54 -27.03
C ALA A 373 29.36 3.98 -25.79
N ILE A 374 29.35 4.73 -24.67
CA ILE A 374 29.91 4.28 -23.40
C ILE A 374 29.11 3.12 -22.80
N VAL A 375 27.78 3.23 -22.78
CA VAL A 375 26.87 2.21 -22.23
C VAL A 375 26.99 0.89 -23.00
N ASP A 376 27.10 0.94 -24.33
CA ASP A 376 27.26 -0.26 -25.16
C ASP A 376 28.63 -0.92 -24.98
N GLY A 377 29.61 -0.19 -24.44
CA GLY A 377 31.00 -0.60 -24.31
C GLY A 377 31.83 -0.38 -25.57
N GLU A 378 31.33 0.45 -26.50
CA GLU A 378 32.06 0.88 -27.71
C GLU A 378 33.07 1.99 -27.41
N LEU A 379 32.88 2.71 -26.29
CA LEU A 379 33.71 3.83 -25.87
C LEU A 379 34.06 3.71 -24.37
N GLU A 380 35.34 3.80 -24.03
CA GLU A 380 35.76 3.89 -22.62
C GLU A 380 35.30 5.21 -21.99
N ASN A 381 34.87 5.18 -20.74
CA ASN A 381 34.50 6.40 -19.99
C ASN A 381 35.74 7.11 -19.43
N ASP A 382 36.68 7.47 -20.30
CA ASP A 382 37.83 8.29 -19.97
C ASP A 382 37.95 9.47 -20.93
N ARG A 383 38.53 10.57 -20.46
CA ARG A 383 38.59 11.80 -21.25
C ARG A 383 39.34 11.59 -22.57
N GLN A 384 40.44 10.84 -22.57
CA GLN A 384 41.27 10.67 -23.76
C GLN A 384 40.53 9.88 -24.84
N ALA A 385 39.88 8.75 -24.50
CA ALA A 385 39.09 7.99 -25.47
C ALA A 385 37.93 8.83 -26.03
N ILE A 386 37.18 9.53 -25.17
CA ILE A 386 36.07 10.37 -25.63
C ILE A 386 36.59 11.51 -26.54
N HIS A 387 37.73 12.11 -26.21
CA HIS A 387 38.33 13.14 -27.06
C HIS A 387 38.77 12.58 -28.43
N ALA A 388 39.30 11.36 -28.47
CA ALA A 388 39.69 10.68 -29.71
C ALA A 388 38.46 10.37 -30.58
N TYR A 389 37.42 9.80 -29.97
CA TYR A 389 36.14 9.50 -30.61
C TYR A 389 35.51 10.76 -31.26
N LEU A 390 35.53 11.89 -30.56
CA LEU A 390 35.04 13.16 -31.07
C LEU A 390 35.86 13.74 -32.23
N ARG A 391 37.16 13.40 -32.32
CA ARG A 391 38.04 13.86 -33.41
C ARG A 391 37.84 13.06 -34.69
N GLU A 392 37.52 11.77 -34.59
CA GLU A 392 37.25 10.90 -35.75
C GLU A 392 35.91 11.23 -36.44
N LYS A 393 34.98 11.86 -35.72
CA LYS A 393 33.67 12.29 -36.22
C LYS A 393 33.64 13.67 -36.89
N LYS A 394 34.70 14.47 -36.76
CA LYS A 394 34.86 15.75 -37.47
C LYS A 394 35.56 15.53 -38.80
#